data_AF-A0AA39I0X9-F1
#
_entry.id   AF-A0AA39I0X9-F1
#
_cell.length_a   1.000
_cell.length_b   1.000
_cell.length_c   1.000
_cell.angle_alpha   90.00
_cell.angle_beta   90.00
_cell.angle_gamma   90.00
#
_symmetry.space_group_name_H-M   'P 1'
#
loop_
_entity.id
_entity.type
_entity.pdbx_description
1 polymer ?
#
loop_
_entity_poly.entity_id
_entity_poly.type
_entity_poly.pdbx_seq_one_letter_code
_entity_poly.pdbx_strand_id
1 'polypeptide(L)'
;MTQRVRWKVIALTYNVNGKRPDEATLATLLADENLSGGDFVAIGLQELAHSDAMGTVPPEFTWSKPIANWMMARGCVLVKTTYLASNRLLLFSKADILPLIDRIDFRYLRSTMYGLAGYKGSIAVRIEFGGEQASLCFVTSHLFHSEKFYWKRVEQYRTTYAQCTFEDKNSRGPRFVVWMGDLNWRIDTTTDAEKVANEVSLMEGNSKSLTTYLFKHDQLKRAMVLDHAFHHLTEGDVSFLPTYRLLVGTDQYDLKRVPSWCDRILYKESKDFELSLRPSGLVQFLPLQRWYSGVPLACRFRYQKSFWKREGSYKDWIGIYADDITDIENPLKFVFALTTFDEVFDGSPSVVAEFSPLETGVYRAAYFSYYRGCLVGFSPPFTVTPAANDPSVYDSVVAASESF
;
A
#
# COMPACT_ATOMS: atom_id res chain seq x y z
N MET A 1 26.72 -8.66 0.82
CA MET A 1 27.10 -7.45 1.53
C MET A 1 25.86 -6.93 2.23
N THR A 2 25.95 -6.62 3.52
CA THR A 2 24.89 -5.90 4.23
C THR A 2 25.10 -4.41 4.02
N GLN A 3 24.02 -3.66 3.83
CA GLN A 3 24.07 -2.21 3.68
C GLN A 3 23.07 -1.58 4.64
N ARG A 4 23.46 -0.45 5.23
CA ARG A 4 22.55 0.40 5.99
C ARG A 4 21.63 1.12 5.00
N VAL A 5 20.33 0.91 5.15
CA VAL A 5 19.32 1.52 4.27
C VAL A 5 18.56 2.55 5.07
N ARG A 6 18.25 3.69 4.42
CA ARG A 6 17.29 4.66 4.93
C ARG A 6 16.23 4.87 3.88
N TRP A 7 14.99 4.72 4.28
CA TRP A 7 13.83 4.97 3.44
C TRP A 7 13.01 6.12 4.01
N LYS A 8 12.63 7.07 3.16
CA LYS A 8 11.65 8.10 3.46
C LYS A 8 10.25 7.51 3.31
N VAL A 9 9.47 7.56 4.38
CA VAL A 9 8.07 7.14 4.36
C VAL A 9 7.18 8.38 4.37
N ILE A 10 6.21 8.42 3.45
CA ILE A 10 5.15 9.42 3.43
C ILE A 10 3.83 8.73 3.77
N ALA A 11 3.04 9.35 4.62
CA ALA A 11 1.75 8.85 5.05
C ALA A 11 0.69 9.93 4.86
N LEU A 12 -0.47 9.54 4.33
CA LEU A 12 -1.60 10.43 4.11
C LEU A 12 -2.87 9.72 4.57
N THR A 13 -3.75 10.46 5.26
CA THR A 13 -5.09 9.97 5.57
C THR A 13 -6.15 10.96 5.13
N TYR A 14 -7.28 10.46 4.63
CA TYR A 14 -8.40 11.31 4.25
C TYR A 14 -9.76 10.59 4.37
N ASN A 15 -10.65 11.12 5.20
CA ASN A 15 -12.06 10.72 5.21
C ASN A 15 -12.81 11.50 4.10
N VAL A 16 -13.23 10.77 3.06
CA VAL A 16 -13.82 11.38 1.84
C VAL A 16 -15.33 11.59 1.95
N ASN A 17 -15.98 11.22 3.07
CA ASN A 17 -17.40 11.45 3.34
C ASN A 17 -18.34 11.00 2.19
N GLY A 18 -18.06 9.84 1.61
CA GLY A 18 -18.82 9.25 0.49
C GLY A 18 -18.70 10.01 -0.83
N LYS A 19 -17.84 11.04 -0.91
CA LYS A 19 -17.64 11.84 -2.12
C LYS A 19 -16.71 11.13 -3.09
N ARG A 20 -16.90 11.45 -4.36
CA ARG A 20 -15.99 11.07 -5.44
C ARG A 20 -14.84 12.06 -5.52
N PRO A 21 -13.69 11.66 -6.07
CA PRO A 21 -12.62 12.61 -6.33
C PRO A 21 -13.08 13.64 -7.35
N ASP A 22 -12.70 14.90 -7.12
CA ASP A 22 -12.74 15.98 -8.09
C ASP A 22 -11.32 16.48 -8.37
N GLU A 23 -11.15 17.20 -9.48
CA GLU A 23 -9.85 17.64 -9.97
C GLU A 23 -9.12 18.56 -8.99
N ALA A 24 -9.83 19.49 -8.34
CA ALA A 24 -9.23 20.45 -7.41
C ALA A 24 -8.75 19.74 -6.13
N THR A 25 -9.56 18.82 -5.60
CA THR A 25 -9.18 18.02 -4.43
C THR A 25 -7.98 17.12 -4.75
N LEU A 26 -7.98 16.45 -5.91
CA LEU A 26 -6.84 15.64 -6.34
C LEU A 26 -5.57 16.48 -6.52
N ALA A 27 -5.65 17.65 -7.14
CA ALA A 27 -4.50 18.53 -7.33
C ALA A 27 -3.86 18.96 -6.01
N THR A 28 -4.69 19.25 -5.00
CA THR A 28 -4.23 19.62 -3.65
C THR A 28 -3.63 18.42 -2.92
N LEU A 29 -4.36 17.31 -2.88
CA LEU A 29 -3.96 16.09 -2.17
C LEU A 29 -2.66 15.50 -2.73
N LEU A 30 -2.54 15.53 -4.05
CA LEU A 30 -1.42 14.99 -4.82
C LEU A 30 -0.43 16.10 -5.21
N ALA A 31 -0.36 17.20 -4.49
CA ALA A 31 0.71 18.17 -4.72
C ALA A 31 2.07 17.52 -4.43
N ASP A 32 3.11 17.88 -5.19
CA ASP A 32 4.44 17.28 -5.03
C ASP A 32 5.01 17.48 -3.63
N GLU A 33 4.74 18.61 -2.98
CA GLU A 33 5.12 18.87 -1.60
C GLU A 33 4.55 17.84 -0.59
N ASN A 34 3.40 17.25 -0.90
CA ASN A 34 2.72 16.30 -0.03
C ASN A 34 3.23 14.87 -0.22
N LEU A 35 3.44 14.44 -1.47
CA LEU A 35 3.64 13.03 -1.81
C LEU A 35 4.94 12.69 -2.56
N SER A 36 5.71 13.68 -3.03
CA SER A 36 6.92 13.41 -3.82
C SER A 36 8.13 12.99 -2.97
N GLY A 37 8.99 12.19 -3.59
CA GLY A 37 10.28 11.78 -3.03
C GLY A 37 10.22 10.72 -1.92
N GLY A 38 9.04 10.17 -1.59
CA GLY A 38 8.91 9.03 -0.69
C GLY A 38 9.45 7.74 -1.32
N ASP A 39 10.17 6.94 -0.54
CA ASP A 39 10.54 5.57 -0.91
C ASP A 39 9.35 4.61 -0.70
N PHE A 40 8.54 4.89 0.33
CA PHE A 40 7.21 4.32 0.52
C PHE A 40 6.19 5.43 0.71
N VAL A 41 5.01 5.25 0.12
CA VAL A 41 3.87 6.16 0.31
C VAL A 41 2.64 5.35 0.70
N ALA A 42 2.08 5.62 1.86
CA ALA A 42 0.88 4.98 2.37
C ALA A 42 -0.29 5.98 2.39
N ILE A 43 -1.42 5.61 1.77
CA ILE A 43 -2.62 6.45 1.69
C ILE A 43 -3.81 5.69 2.27
N GLY A 44 -4.32 6.17 3.40
CA GLY A 44 -5.49 5.63 4.09
C GLY A 44 -6.74 6.46 3.78
N LEU A 45 -7.75 5.85 3.16
CA LEU A 45 -9.01 6.51 2.85
C LEU A 45 -10.14 5.94 3.71
N GLN A 46 -11.01 6.81 4.24
CA GLN A 46 -12.19 6.40 5.01
C GLN A 46 -13.46 6.93 4.35
N GLU A 47 -14.56 6.20 4.55
CA GLU A 47 -15.88 6.55 4.00
C GLU A 47 -15.91 6.71 2.47
N LEU A 48 -15.20 5.86 1.72
CA LEU A 48 -15.41 5.75 0.28
C LEU A 48 -16.88 5.50 -0.04
N ALA A 49 -17.35 6.05 -1.17
CA ALA A 49 -18.69 5.78 -1.67
C ALA A 49 -18.92 4.27 -1.76
N HIS A 50 -20.12 3.81 -1.37
CA HIS A 50 -20.42 2.37 -1.37
C HIS A 50 -20.21 1.73 -2.76
N SER A 51 -20.49 2.49 -3.82
CA SER A 51 -20.26 2.04 -5.19
C SER A 51 -18.79 1.87 -5.57
N ASP A 52 -17.88 2.70 -5.03
CA ASP A 52 -16.42 2.53 -5.15
C ASP A 52 -15.98 1.27 -4.37
N ALA A 53 -16.48 1.11 -3.14
CA ALA A 53 -16.15 -0.04 -2.30
C ALA A 53 -16.65 -1.39 -2.88
N MET A 54 -17.78 -1.40 -3.58
CA MET A 54 -18.37 -2.61 -4.20
C MET A 54 -17.86 -2.87 -5.63
N GLY A 55 -17.03 -1.99 -6.21
CA GLY A 55 -16.59 -2.11 -7.60
C GLY A 55 -17.72 -1.98 -8.62
N THR A 56 -18.79 -1.24 -8.30
CA THR A 56 -19.93 -1.01 -9.20
C THR A 56 -19.80 0.26 -10.02
N VAL A 57 -18.71 1.00 -9.84
CA VAL A 57 -18.32 2.13 -10.69
C VAL A 57 -17.07 1.79 -11.48
N PRO A 58 -16.94 2.32 -12.71
CA PRO A 58 -15.70 2.21 -13.46
C PRO A 58 -14.50 2.75 -12.67
N PRO A 59 -13.30 2.13 -12.78
CA PRO A 59 -12.13 2.50 -11.99
C PRO A 59 -11.75 3.97 -12.06
N GLU A 60 -11.95 4.64 -13.20
CA GLU A 60 -11.65 6.06 -13.41
C GLU A 60 -12.45 7.01 -12.51
N PHE A 61 -13.59 6.57 -11.97
CA PHE A 61 -14.39 7.36 -11.03
C PHE A 61 -14.10 7.03 -9.56
N THR A 62 -13.20 6.08 -9.30
CA THR A 62 -12.76 5.72 -7.94
C THR A 62 -11.66 6.65 -7.47
N TRP A 63 -11.44 6.75 -6.15
CA TRP A 63 -10.27 7.45 -5.63
C TRP A 63 -8.94 6.77 -5.98
N SER A 64 -8.94 5.44 -6.10
CA SER A 64 -7.70 4.67 -6.24
C SER A 64 -7.01 4.87 -7.58
N LYS A 65 -7.76 4.92 -8.69
CA LYS A 65 -7.16 5.02 -10.02
C LYS A 65 -6.41 6.33 -10.28
N PRO A 66 -6.95 7.54 -10.03
CA PRO A 66 -6.20 8.78 -10.25
C PRO A 66 -5.00 8.91 -9.31
N ILE A 67 -5.14 8.49 -8.04
CA ILE A 67 -4.02 8.44 -7.09
C ILE A 67 -2.91 7.53 -7.63
N ALA A 68 -3.26 6.30 -8.02
CA ALA A 68 -2.29 5.34 -8.55
C ALA A 68 -1.60 5.88 -9.81
N ASN A 69 -2.36 6.42 -10.77
CA ASN A 69 -1.78 7.01 -11.98
C ASN A 69 -0.79 8.14 -11.67
N TRP A 70 -1.11 9.01 -10.71
CA TRP A 70 -0.22 10.11 -10.30
C TRP A 70 1.08 9.60 -9.67
N MET A 71 0.99 8.56 -8.83
CA MET A 71 2.14 7.91 -8.20
C MET A 71 3.01 7.20 -9.24
N MET A 72 2.39 6.48 -10.18
CA MET A 72 3.07 5.76 -11.26
C MET A 72 3.84 6.70 -12.17
N ALA A 73 3.27 7.86 -12.51
CA ALA A 73 3.95 8.91 -13.28
C ALA A 73 5.22 9.46 -12.60
N ARG A 74 5.45 9.14 -11.31
CA ARG A 74 6.62 9.52 -10.51
C ARG A 74 7.52 8.34 -10.14
N GLY A 75 7.37 7.21 -10.84
CA GLY A 75 8.22 6.03 -10.66
C GLY A 75 7.87 5.20 -9.41
N CYS A 76 6.68 5.39 -8.85
CA CYS A 76 6.18 4.55 -7.76
C CYS A 76 5.31 3.41 -8.29
N VAL A 77 5.42 2.26 -7.64
CA VAL A 77 4.69 1.03 -7.92
C VAL A 77 3.66 0.82 -6.83
N LEU A 78 2.42 0.49 -7.21
CA LEU A 78 1.41 0.02 -6.27
C LEU A 78 1.78 -1.40 -5.80
N VAL A 79 2.24 -1.51 -4.56
CA VAL A 79 2.68 -2.80 -3.97
C VAL A 79 1.57 -3.47 -3.17
N LYS A 80 0.59 -2.71 -2.67
CA LYS A 80 -0.61 -3.29 -2.07
C LYS A 80 -1.79 -2.34 -2.13
N THR A 81 -2.96 -2.88 -2.46
CA THR A 81 -4.26 -2.25 -2.21
C THR A 81 -5.13 -3.20 -1.42
N THR A 82 -5.80 -2.72 -0.38
CA THR A 82 -6.72 -3.54 0.42
C THR A 82 -7.81 -2.69 1.06
N TYR A 83 -8.93 -3.31 1.40
CA TYR A 83 -10.14 -2.61 1.82
C TYR A 83 -10.85 -3.31 2.99
N LEU A 84 -11.63 -2.52 3.72
CA LEU A 84 -12.52 -2.96 4.78
C LEU A 84 -13.80 -2.13 4.72
N ALA A 85 -14.86 -2.71 4.17
CA ALA A 85 -16.08 -1.98 3.81
C ALA A 85 -15.73 -0.73 2.99
N SER A 86 -16.04 0.47 3.47
CA SER A 86 -15.76 1.75 2.82
C SER A 86 -14.39 2.34 3.14
N ASN A 87 -13.51 1.62 3.83
CA ASN A 87 -12.15 2.08 4.14
C ASN A 87 -11.12 1.37 3.25
N ARG A 88 -10.06 2.06 2.84
CA ARG A 88 -9.04 1.51 1.93
C ARG A 88 -7.63 1.95 2.34
N LEU A 89 -6.66 1.08 2.12
CA LEU A 89 -5.23 1.37 2.24
C LEU A 89 -4.56 1.12 0.90
N LEU A 90 -3.91 2.15 0.36
CA LEU A 90 -3.04 2.06 -0.81
C LEU A 90 -1.59 2.19 -0.32
N LEU A 91 -0.73 1.31 -0.78
CA LEU A 91 0.68 1.31 -0.42
C LEU A 91 1.52 1.25 -1.70
N PHE A 92 2.40 2.24 -1.83
CA PHE A 92 3.31 2.40 -2.94
C PHE A 92 4.75 2.29 -2.48
N SER A 93 5.64 1.83 -3.35
CA SER A 93 7.09 1.91 -3.17
C SER A 93 7.78 2.36 -4.46
N LYS A 94 9.04 2.78 -4.39
CA LYS A 94 9.86 2.86 -5.62
C LYS A 94 10.08 1.47 -6.24
N ALA A 95 10.24 1.43 -7.55
CA ALA A 95 10.40 0.19 -8.32
C ALA A 95 11.69 -0.59 -7.96
N ASP A 96 12.77 0.11 -7.64
CA ASP A 96 14.07 -0.46 -7.25
C ASP A 96 14.03 -1.17 -5.89
N ILE A 97 13.00 -0.94 -5.08
CA ILE A 97 12.79 -1.60 -3.79
C ILE A 97 12.08 -2.95 -3.98
N LEU A 98 11.32 -3.17 -5.06
CA LEU A 98 10.54 -4.40 -5.25
C LEU A 98 11.37 -5.69 -5.11
N PRO A 99 12.60 -5.79 -5.66
CA PRO A 99 13.39 -7.01 -5.52
C PRO A 99 13.84 -7.30 -4.10
N LEU A 100 13.77 -6.31 -3.20
CA LEU A 100 14.16 -6.44 -1.79
C LEU A 100 13.01 -6.94 -0.90
N ILE A 101 11.77 -6.86 -1.38
CA ILE A 101 10.58 -7.26 -0.62
C ILE A 101 10.51 -8.79 -0.58
N ASP A 102 10.55 -9.35 0.63
CA ASP A 102 10.45 -10.80 0.84
C ASP A 102 9.00 -11.28 0.96
N ARG A 103 8.14 -10.44 1.56
CA ARG A 103 6.76 -10.76 1.88
C ARG A 103 5.94 -9.49 2.09
N ILE A 104 4.68 -9.54 1.64
CA ILE A 104 3.65 -8.57 1.95
C ILE A 104 2.45 -9.33 2.54
N ASP A 105 2.16 -9.08 3.81
CA ASP A 105 0.97 -9.59 4.49
C ASP A 105 0.00 -8.46 4.77
N PHE A 106 -1.27 -8.81 4.96
CA PHE A 106 -2.27 -7.86 5.45
C PHE A 106 -3.26 -8.52 6.41
N ARG A 107 -3.78 -7.73 7.35
CA ARG A 107 -4.82 -8.12 8.31
C ARG A 107 -5.86 -7.02 8.39
N TYR A 108 -7.09 -7.37 8.76
CA TYR A 108 -8.14 -6.40 9.05
C TYR A 108 -8.94 -6.79 10.28
N LEU A 109 -9.52 -5.80 10.96
CA LEU A 109 -10.43 -5.99 12.07
C LEU A 109 -11.71 -5.20 11.82
N ARG A 110 -12.84 -5.90 11.87
CA ARG A 110 -14.19 -5.30 11.84
C ARG A 110 -14.60 -4.95 13.26
N SER A 111 -15.08 -3.73 13.49
CA SER A 111 -15.45 -3.28 14.83
C SER A 111 -16.94 -2.92 14.95
N THR A 112 -17.69 -2.82 13.85
CA THR A 112 -19.11 -2.46 13.88
C THR A 112 -19.98 -3.70 14.08
N MET A 113 -21.10 -3.58 14.82
CA MET A 113 -22.04 -4.69 15.09
C MET A 113 -21.34 -5.95 15.63
N TYR A 114 -20.54 -5.83 16.68
CA TYR A 114 -19.78 -6.96 17.27
C TYR A 114 -18.87 -7.70 16.25
N GLY A 115 -18.38 -6.98 15.22
CA GLY A 115 -17.52 -7.53 14.17
C GLY A 115 -18.26 -8.00 12.92
N LEU A 116 -19.59 -7.93 12.88
CA LEU A 116 -20.37 -8.32 11.70
C LEU A 116 -20.25 -7.33 10.54
N ALA A 117 -20.00 -6.04 10.82
CA ALA A 117 -19.87 -4.98 9.81
C ALA A 117 -18.52 -4.24 9.89
N GLY A 118 -18.02 -3.79 8.73
CA GLY A 118 -16.68 -3.22 8.58
C GLY A 118 -16.59 -1.69 8.49
N TYR A 119 -17.68 -0.93 8.65
CA TYR A 119 -17.68 0.52 8.47
C TYR A 119 -16.70 1.25 9.41
N LYS A 120 -16.63 0.80 10.67
CA LYS A 120 -15.54 1.09 11.61
C LYS A 120 -14.66 -0.14 11.78
N GLY A 121 -13.35 0.06 11.78
CA GLY A 121 -12.38 -1.01 11.82
C GLY A 121 -10.98 -0.54 11.45
N SER A 122 -10.10 -1.50 11.22
CA SER A 122 -8.69 -1.24 10.92
C SER A 122 -8.18 -2.18 9.85
N ILE A 123 -7.25 -1.70 9.03
CA ILE A 123 -6.52 -2.45 8.02
C ILE A 123 -5.04 -2.27 8.34
N ALA A 124 -4.27 -3.34 8.34
CA ALA A 124 -2.82 -3.31 8.50
C ALA A 124 -2.16 -4.06 7.34
N VAL A 125 -1.13 -3.47 6.74
CA VAL A 125 -0.27 -4.10 5.73
C VAL A 125 1.15 -4.11 6.26
N ARG A 126 1.80 -5.27 6.23
CA ARG A 126 3.19 -5.46 6.63
C ARG A 126 4.03 -5.81 5.41
N ILE A 127 5.16 -5.14 5.25
CA ILE A 127 6.20 -5.50 4.27
C ILE A 127 7.43 -6.00 5.03
N GLU A 128 7.96 -7.16 4.66
CA GLU A 128 9.15 -7.75 5.25
C GLU A 128 10.34 -7.75 4.29
N PHE A 129 11.53 -7.62 4.87
CA PHE A 129 12.83 -7.61 4.18
C PHE A 129 13.86 -8.41 4.99
N GLY A 130 14.77 -9.10 4.30
CA GLY A 130 15.85 -9.87 4.91
C GLY A 130 15.41 -11.03 5.80
N GLY A 131 14.26 -11.67 5.52
CA GLY A 131 13.71 -12.77 6.31
C GLY A 131 13.27 -12.34 7.71
N GLU A 132 12.33 -11.39 7.79
CA GLU A 132 11.74 -10.80 9.01
C GLU A 132 12.66 -9.92 9.87
N GLN A 133 13.94 -9.78 9.52
CA GLN A 133 14.88 -8.94 10.28
C GLN A 133 14.48 -7.45 10.28
N ALA A 134 13.81 -7.04 9.20
CA ALA A 134 13.28 -5.72 9.00
C ALA A 134 11.85 -5.81 8.47
N SER A 135 10.94 -5.06 9.08
CA SER A 135 9.55 -5.00 8.63
C SER A 135 8.94 -3.62 8.88
N LEU A 136 8.18 -3.17 7.90
CA LEU A 136 7.39 -1.95 7.93
C LEU A 136 5.92 -2.35 8.07
N CYS A 137 5.17 -1.69 8.95
CA CYS A 137 3.74 -1.93 9.11
C CYS A 137 2.97 -0.61 8.95
N PHE A 138 1.99 -0.62 8.04
CA PHE A 138 1.14 0.51 7.72
C PHE A 138 -0.28 0.17 8.13
N VAL A 139 -0.85 0.97 9.02
CA VAL A 139 -2.18 0.75 9.58
C VAL A 139 -3.05 1.96 9.25
N THR A 140 -4.24 1.71 8.69
CA THR A 140 -5.31 2.72 8.65
C THR A 140 -6.48 2.26 9.50
N SER A 141 -6.97 3.15 10.37
CA SER A 141 -8.13 2.90 11.22
C SER A 141 -9.22 3.92 11.00
N HIS A 142 -10.46 3.46 11.04
CA HIS A 142 -11.63 4.29 11.19
C HIS A 142 -12.28 3.95 12.52
N LEU A 143 -11.99 4.75 13.54
CA LEU A 143 -12.44 4.46 14.91
C LEU A 143 -13.86 4.98 15.18
N PHE A 144 -14.50 4.47 16.24
CA PHE A 144 -15.85 4.90 16.62
C PHE A 144 -15.97 6.42 16.77
N HIS A 145 -17.02 6.99 16.18
CA HIS A 145 -17.33 8.42 16.23
C HIS A 145 -17.99 8.82 17.57
N SER A 146 -18.15 10.12 17.80
CA SER A 146 -18.65 10.76 19.04
C SER A 146 -17.62 11.00 20.14
N GLU A 147 -17.69 12.19 20.70
CA GLU A 147 -16.98 12.66 21.89
C GLU A 147 -17.16 11.75 23.11
N LYS A 148 -18.32 11.09 23.25
CA LYS A 148 -18.63 10.22 24.40
C LYS A 148 -17.99 8.83 24.32
N PHE A 149 -17.46 8.44 23.16
CA PHE A 149 -17.00 7.07 22.90
C PHE A 149 -15.49 6.88 23.09
N TYR A 150 -14.88 7.65 24.00
CA TYR A 150 -13.47 7.53 24.38
C TYR A 150 -13.05 6.08 24.64
N TRP A 151 -13.74 5.39 25.55
CA TRP A 151 -13.39 4.01 25.92
C TRP A 151 -13.69 2.98 24.81
N LYS A 152 -14.67 3.25 23.92
CA LYS A 152 -14.89 2.40 22.75
C LYS A 152 -13.74 2.51 21.75
N ARG A 153 -13.17 3.71 21.55
CA ARG A 153 -11.96 3.91 20.74
C ARG A 153 -10.74 3.23 21.35
N VAL A 154 -10.55 3.35 22.67
CA VAL A 154 -9.49 2.65 23.40
C VAL A 154 -9.58 1.14 23.19
N GLU A 155 -10.77 0.56 23.34
CA GLU A 155 -10.97 -0.89 23.18
C GLU A 155 -10.77 -1.34 21.72
N GLN A 156 -11.27 -0.56 20.77
CA GLN A 156 -11.04 -0.81 19.34
C GLN A 156 -9.55 -0.76 18.98
N TYR A 157 -8.80 0.20 19.53
CA TYR A 157 -7.36 0.28 19.38
C TYR A 157 -6.68 -0.96 19.98
N ARG A 158 -6.99 -1.34 21.24
CA ARG A 158 -6.37 -2.50 21.92
C ARG A 158 -6.59 -3.78 21.12
N THR A 159 -7.80 -4.00 20.63
CA THR A 159 -8.12 -5.16 19.80
C THR A 159 -7.35 -5.13 18.48
N THR A 160 -7.26 -3.96 17.84
CA THR A 160 -6.49 -3.79 16.59
C THR A 160 -5.00 -4.07 16.82
N TYR A 161 -4.42 -3.53 17.88
CA TYR A 161 -3.02 -3.74 18.24
C TYR A 161 -2.74 -5.22 18.50
N ALA A 162 -3.62 -5.91 19.23
CA ALA A 162 -3.42 -7.32 19.53
C ALA A 162 -3.58 -8.26 18.32
N GLN A 163 -4.38 -7.90 17.31
CA GLN A 163 -4.76 -8.83 16.24
C GLN A 163 -4.22 -8.44 14.86
N CYS A 164 -4.07 -7.15 14.56
CA CYS A 164 -3.77 -6.67 13.21
C CYS A 164 -2.35 -6.13 13.04
N THR A 165 -1.68 -5.63 14.08
CA THR A 165 -0.38 -4.95 13.90
C THR A 165 0.82 -5.90 13.90
N PHE A 166 0.59 -7.21 13.74
CA PHE A 166 1.65 -8.22 13.64
C PHE A 166 2.61 -8.25 14.85
N GLU A 167 2.17 -7.77 16.00
CA GLU A 167 2.86 -7.87 17.30
C GLU A 167 2.52 -9.24 17.94
N ASP A 168 2.73 -10.33 17.18
CA ASP A 168 2.37 -11.68 17.59
C ASP A 168 3.33 -12.18 18.69
N LYS A 169 2.83 -13.01 19.62
CA LYS A 169 3.54 -13.44 20.85
C LYS A 169 4.92 -14.11 20.66
N ASN A 170 5.28 -14.51 19.44
CA ASN A 170 6.57 -15.12 19.09
C ASN A 170 7.29 -14.39 17.94
N SER A 171 6.81 -13.21 17.55
CA SER A 171 7.44 -12.39 16.52
C SER A 171 8.22 -11.24 17.18
N ARG A 172 9.17 -10.65 16.45
CA ARG A 172 9.84 -9.41 16.91
C ARG A 172 8.98 -8.15 16.71
N GLY A 173 7.73 -8.31 16.24
CA GLY A 173 6.85 -7.23 15.83
C GLY A 173 7.41 -6.43 14.65
N PRO A 174 6.64 -5.48 14.09
CA PRO A 174 7.17 -4.55 13.12
C PRO A 174 8.24 -3.64 13.71
N ARG A 175 9.32 -3.46 12.95
CA ARG A 175 10.43 -2.57 13.30
C ARG A 175 10.05 -1.10 13.18
N PHE A 176 9.22 -0.79 12.19
CA PHE A 176 8.67 0.54 11.94
C PHE A 176 7.16 0.43 11.75
N VAL A 177 6.42 1.35 12.36
CA VAL A 177 4.96 1.38 12.27
C VAL A 177 4.52 2.77 11.87
N VAL A 178 3.60 2.88 10.92
CA VAL A 178 2.78 4.06 10.67
C VAL A 178 1.36 3.68 10.96
N TRP A 179 0.70 4.42 11.84
CA TRP A 179 -0.71 4.27 12.14
C TRP A 179 -1.43 5.58 11.85
N MET A 180 -2.30 5.56 10.85
CA MET A 180 -3.04 6.73 10.39
C MET A 180 -4.54 6.46 10.31
N GLY A 181 -5.34 7.50 10.04
CA GLY A 181 -6.77 7.34 9.80
C GLY A 181 -7.62 8.45 10.38
N ASP A 182 -8.92 8.38 10.13
CA ASP A 182 -9.94 9.02 10.97
C ASP A 182 -10.03 8.25 12.30
N LEU A 183 -9.15 8.64 13.22
CA LEU A 183 -9.07 8.09 14.56
C LEU A 183 -10.19 8.63 15.47
N ASN A 184 -10.96 9.63 15.01
CA ASN A 184 -12.16 10.13 15.67
C ASN A 184 -11.97 10.59 17.14
N TRP A 185 -10.74 10.88 17.56
CA TRP A 185 -10.46 11.49 18.85
C TRP A 185 -10.96 12.93 18.84
N ARG A 186 -11.65 13.33 19.91
CA ARG A 186 -12.33 14.61 19.99
C ARG A 186 -11.66 15.51 21.01
N ILE A 187 -11.95 16.80 20.91
CA ILE A 187 -11.69 17.74 22.00
C ILE A 187 -12.64 17.42 23.17
N ASP A 188 -12.06 17.01 24.30
CA ASP A 188 -12.71 16.89 25.61
C ASP A 188 -12.98 18.29 26.15
N THR A 189 -14.14 18.85 25.86
CA THR A 189 -14.58 20.02 26.61
C THR A 189 -16.06 19.96 26.95
N THR A 190 -16.42 20.65 28.03
CA THR A 190 -17.79 20.99 28.40
C THR A 190 -18.28 22.28 27.71
N THR A 191 -17.47 22.85 26.81
CA THR A 191 -17.71 24.16 26.17
C THR A 191 -18.40 24.06 24.82
N ASP A 192 -19.04 25.17 24.44
CA ASP A 192 -19.70 25.35 23.14
C ASP A 192 -18.69 25.22 21.98
N ALA A 193 -19.15 24.66 20.86
CA ALA A 193 -18.39 24.54 19.62
C ALA A 193 -17.90 25.89 19.09
N GLU A 194 -18.69 26.96 19.25
CA GLU A 194 -18.30 28.31 18.81
C GLU A 194 -17.07 28.81 19.57
N LYS A 195 -17.03 28.58 20.88
CA LYS A 195 -15.90 28.98 21.71
C LYS A 195 -14.62 28.26 21.29
N VAL A 196 -14.70 26.95 21.07
CA VAL A 196 -13.55 26.16 20.60
C VAL A 196 -13.07 26.65 19.23
N ALA A 197 -14.00 26.90 18.30
CA ALA A 197 -13.67 27.45 16.97
C ALA A 197 -12.92 28.79 17.05
N ASN A 198 -13.39 29.70 17.91
CA ASN A 198 -12.75 30.99 18.11
C ASN A 198 -11.35 30.85 18.75
N GLU A 199 -11.21 30.00 19.78
CA GLU A 199 -9.93 29.76 20.45
C GLU A 199 -8.87 29.20 19.51
N VAL A 200 -9.20 28.17 18.72
CA VAL A 200 -8.22 27.55 17.80
C VAL A 200 -7.84 28.48 16.66
N SER A 201 -8.78 29.29 16.15
CA SER A 201 -8.52 30.24 15.06
C SER A 201 -7.52 31.32 15.49
N LEU A 202 -7.57 31.76 16.76
CA LEU A 202 -6.59 32.70 17.33
C LEU A 202 -5.19 32.11 17.49
N MET A 203 -5.06 30.78 17.37
CA MET A 203 -3.79 30.06 17.47
C MET A 203 -3.25 29.61 16.11
N GLU A 204 -3.92 29.96 15.01
CA GLU A 204 -3.48 29.63 13.65
C GLU A 204 -2.06 30.16 13.40
N GLY A 205 -1.20 29.33 12.79
CA GLY A 205 0.22 29.65 12.58
C GLY A 205 1.09 29.61 13.85
N ASN A 206 0.52 29.33 15.04
CA ASN A 206 1.26 29.18 16.29
C ASN A 206 1.24 27.74 16.80
N SER A 207 2.12 26.91 16.23
CA SER A 207 2.23 25.47 16.54
C SER A 207 2.41 25.19 18.04
N LYS A 208 3.12 26.05 18.78
CA LYS A 208 3.35 25.86 20.23
C LYS A 208 2.06 26.04 21.04
N SER A 209 1.25 27.04 20.69
CA SER A 209 -0.06 27.27 21.31
C SER A 209 -1.03 26.14 20.98
N LEU A 210 -1.13 25.72 19.72
CA LEU A 210 -1.95 24.58 19.29
C LEU A 210 -1.56 23.29 20.00
N THR A 211 -0.26 23.00 20.07
CA THR A 211 0.27 21.82 20.78
C THR A 211 -0.11 21.86 22.26
N THR A 212 0.04 23.02 22.91
CA THR A 212 -0.35 23.21 24.32
C THR A 212 -1.86 23.01 24.51
N TYR A 213 -2.68 23.48 23.57
CA TYR A 213 -4.13 23.30 23.58
C TYR A 213 -4.50 21.82 23.47
N LEU A 214 -3.92 21.10 22.51
CA LEU A 214 -4.13 19.66 22.32
C LEU A 214 -3.75 18.87 23.58
N PHE A 215 -2.60 19.13 24.20
CA PHE A 215 -2.23 18.42 25.44
C PHE A 215 -3.25 18.58 26.58
N LYS A 216 -3.97 19.71 26.63
CA LYS A 216 -4.97 19.98 27.66
C LYS A 216 -6.35 19.40 27.33
N HIS A 217 -6.72 19.39 26.06
CA HIS A 217 -8.11 19.18 25.64
C HIS A 217 -8.30 18.00 24.69
N ASP A 218 -7.27 17.45 24.06
CA ASP A 218 -7.41 16.37 23.08
C ASP A 218 -7.46 14.99 23.72
N GLN A 219 -8.48 14.21 23.34
CA GLN A 219 -8.64 12.85 23.82
C GLN A 219 -7.50 11.92 23.41
N LEU A 220 -6.90 12.10 22.22
CA LEU A 220 -5.76 11.27 21.81
C LEU A 220 -4.56 11.56 22.70
N LYS A 221 -4.20 12.83 22.90
CA LYS A 221 -3.11 13.21 23.82
C LYS A 221 -3.32 12.64 25.23
N ARG A 222 -4.55 12.75 25.78
CA ARG A 222 -4.88 12.12 27.06
C ARG A 222 -4.71 10.60 27.03
N ALA A 223 -5.18 9.93 25.98
CA ALA A 223 -5.08 8.48 25.85
C ALA A 223 -3.63 7.99 25.77
N MET A 224 -2.76 8.76 25.11
CA MET A 224 -1.31 8.48 25.03
C MET A 224 -0.63 8.70 26.37
N VAL A 225 -0.87 9.83 27.04
CA VAL A 225 -0.23 10.17 28.33
C VAL A 225 -0.65 9.24 29.46
N LEU A 226 -1.91 8.77 29.45
CA LEU A 226 -2.43 7.84 30.46
C LEU A 226 -2.23 6.36 30.10
N ASP A 227 -1.45 6.05 29.06
CA ASP A 227 -1.21 4.68 28.57
C ASP A 227 -2.47 3.89 28.14
N HIS A 228 -3.59 4.57 27.89
CA HIS A 228 -4.82 3.93 27.45
C HIS A 228 -4.73 3.47 25.99
N ALA A 229 -4.15 4.29 25.11
CA ALA A 229 -3.96 3.99 23.70
C ALA A 229 -2.70 4.68 23.12
N PHE A 230 -2.05 4.04 22.15
CA PHE A 230 -0.94 4.61 21.37
C PHE A 230 0.30 5.08 22.14
N HIS A 231 0.48 4.75 23.42
CA HIS A 231 1.60 5.23 24.25
C HIS A 231 3.00 4.88 23.74
N HIS A 232 3.12 3.83 22.92
CA HIS A 232 4.39 3.41 22.32
C HIS A 232 4.65 4.02 20.94
N LEU A 233 3.72 4.83 20.43
CA LEU A 233 3.88 5.58 19.18
C LEU A 233 4.14 7.06 19.51
N THR A 234 4.75 7.74 18.54
CA THR A 234 4.97 9.18 18.53
C THR A 234 4.00 9.81 17.54
N GLU A 235 3.53 11.01 17.83
CA GLU A 235 2.79 11.84 16.88
C GLU A 235 3.64 13.08 16.59
N GLY A 236 3.71 13.48 15.31
CA GLY A 236 4.41 14.71 14.92
C GLY A 236 3.75 15.97 15.50
N ASP A 237 4.45 17.09 15.43
CA ASP A 237 3.93 18.38 15.90
C ASP A 237 2.70 18.80 15.07
N VAL A 238 1.58 19.03 15.74
CA VAL A 238 0.34 19.47 15.10
C VAL A 238 0.37 21.00 15.00
N SER A 239 0.55 21.48 13.77
CA SER A 239 0.68 22.90 13.42
C SER A 239 -0.50 23.42 12.58
N PHE A 240 -1.53 22.61 12.39
CA PHE A 240 -2.72 22.90 11.59
C PHE A 240 -3.98 22.93 12.46
N LEU A 241 -5.01 23.64 12.00
CA LEU A 241 -6.32 23.74 12.66
C LEU A 241 -7.09 22.41 12.66
N PRO A 242 -8.13 22.24 13.51
CA PRO A 242 -8.95 21.03 13.50
C PRO A 242 -9.49 20.67 12.11
N THR A 243 -9.42 19.38 11.76
CA THR A 243 -9.84 18.85 10.44
C THR A 243 -11.32 18.49 10.37
N TYR A 244 -12.01 18.43 11.52
CA TYR A 244 -13.42 18.04 11.60
C TYR A 244 -14.18 18.99 12.54
N ARG A 245 -15.42 19.41 12.26
CA ARG A 245 -16.22 19.18 11.06
C ARG A 245 -16.32 20.48 10.26
N LEU A 246 -15.99 20.42 8.98
CA LEU A 246 -16.14 21.54 8.05
C LEU A 246 -17.47 21.45 7.30
N LEU A 247 -18.02 22.61 6.91
CA LEU A 247 -19.11 22.71 5.95
C LEU A 247 -18.58 22.39 4.56
N VAL A 248 -19.25 21.47 3.85
CA VAL A 248 -18.81 20.98 2.53
C VAL A 248 -18.64 22.15 1.55
N GLY A 249 -17.47 22.24 0.91
CA GLY A 249 -17.14 23.28 -0.05
C GLY A 249 -16.62 24.58 0.57
N THR A 250 -16.32 24.59 1.88
CA THR A 250 -15.80 25.75 2.60
C THR A 250 -14.80 25.33 3.68
N ASP A 251 -14.01 26.27 4.18
CA ASP A 251 -13.14 26.08 5.35
C ASP A 251 -13.81 26.48 6.68
N GLN A 252 -15.13 26.66 6.68
CA GLN A 252 -15.89 27.05 7.88
C GLN A 252 -16.33 25.83 8.69
N TYR A 253 -16.29 25.93 10.01
CA TYR A 253 -16.73 24.87 10.91
C TYR A 253 -18.27 24.74 10.95
N ASP A 254 -18.76 23.50 10.85
CA ASP A 254 -20.14 23.13 11.19
C ASP A 254 -20.26 23.01 12.72
N LEU A 255 -20.64 24.12 13.36
CA LEU A 255 -20.73 24.26 14.82
C LEU A 255 -21.79 23.35 15.49
N LYS A 256 -22.50 22.50 14.73
CA LYS A 256 -23.27 21.36 15.29
C LYS A 256 -22.36 20.34 15.99
N ARG A 257 -21.06 20.41 15.75
CA ARG A 257 -20.02 19.60 16.38
C ARG A 257 -18.87 20.50 16.80
N VAL A 258 -18.26 20.16 17.94
CA VAL A 258 -17.03 20.82 18.39
C VAL A 258 -15.90 20.51 17.41
N PRO A 259 -15.17 21.52 16.91
CA PRO A 259 -13.99 21.30 16.09
C PRO A 259 -12.99 20.34 16.77
N SER A 260 -12.47 19.36 16.04
CA SER A 260 -11.61 18.29 16.54
C SER A 260 -10.61 17.82 15.50
N TRP A 261 -9.43 17.39 15.96
CA TRP A 261 -8.41 16.71 15.15
C TRP A 261 -8.70 15.22 15.08
N CYS A 262 -9.65 14.85 14.22
CA CYS A 262 -10.08 13.46 14.03
C CYS A 262 -9.07 12.65 13.20
N ASP A 263 -8.44 13.30 12.21
CA ASP A 263 -7.55 12.68 11.24
C ASP A 263 -6.10 12.81 11.71
N ARG A 264 -5.46 11.68 12.02
CA ARG A 264 -4.16 11.67 12.73
C ARG A 264 -3.20 10.68 12.11
N ILE A 265 -1.91 10.93 12.27
CA ILE A 265 -0.82 10.06 11.84
C ILE A 265 0.17 9.93 12.99
N LEU A 266 0.36 8.70 13.45
CA LEU A 266 1.31 8.33 14.48
C LEU A 266 2.33 7.33 13.91
N TYR A 267 3.51 7.28 14.49
CA TYR A 267 4.56 6.39 14.02
C TYR A 267 5.45 5.87 15.15
N LYS A 268 6.10 4.73 14.89
CA LYS A 268 7.18 4.18 15.70
C LYS A 268 8.42 4.17 14.82
N GLU A 269 9.40 4.98 15.17
CA GLU A 269 10.69 4.97 14.49
C GLU A 269 11.42 3.65 14.77
N SER A 270 12.23 3.23 13.80
CA SER A 270 13.19 2.15 14.02
C SER A 270 14.58 2.72 14.19
N LYS A 271 15.37 2.06 15.05
CA LYS A 271 16.83 2.23 15.01
C LYS A 271 17.34 1.74 13.66
N ASP A 272 18.45 2.31 13.21
CA ASP A 272 19.11 1.86 11.99
C ASP A 272 19.31 0.33 12.00
N PHE A 273 18.99 -0.30 10.89
CA PHE A 273 19.21 -1.73 10.68
C PHE A 273 19.95 -1.96 9.37
N GLU A 274 20.72 -3.04 9.33
CA GLU A 274 21.40 -3.48 8.14
C GLU A 274 20.53 -4.46 7.37
N LEU A 275 20.36 -4.23 6.07
CA LEU A 275 19.68 -5.15 5.17
C LEU A 275 20.68 -5.94 4.34
N SER A 276 20.43 -7.23 4.21
CA SER A 276 21.02 -8.02 3.13
C SER A 276 20.27 -7.69 1.85
N LEU A 277 20.84 -6.81 1.01
CA LEU A 277 20.26 -6.35 -0.25
C LEU A 277 20.35 -7.40 -1.37
N ARG A 278 19.92 -8.63 -1.11
CA ARG A 278 19.89 -9.67 -2.14
C ARG A 278 18.45 -9.90 -2.55
N PRO A 279 18.16 -9.92 -3.86
CA PRO A 279 16.90 -10.48 -4.34
C PRO A 279 16.67 -11.85 -3.72
N SER A 280 15.40 -12.19 -3.46
CA SER A 280 15.03 -13.45 -2.80
C SER A 280 15.66 -14.68 -3.46
N GLY A 281 15.94 -14.60 -4.77
CA GLY A 281 16.54 -15.67 -5.56
C GLY A 281 15.67 -16.91 -5.66
N LEU A 282 14.38 -16.79 -5.28
CA LEU A 282 13.42 -17.89 -5.26
C LEU A 282 13.05 -18.34 -6.68
N VAL A 283 12.90 -17.37 -7.58
CA VAL A 283 12.64 -17.61 -9.01
C VAL A 283 13.61 -16.80 -9.86
N GLN A 284 14.35 -17.49 -10.73
CA GLN A 284 15.33 -16.88 -11.62
C GLN A 284 14.86 -17.01 -13.06
N PHE A 285 14.59 -15.89 -13.72
CA PHE A 285 14.33 -15.87 -15.15
C PHE A 285 15.62 -15.99 -15.95
N LEU A 286 15.56 -16.74 -17.05
CA LEU A 286 16.60 -16.74 -18.06
C LEU A 286 16.43 -15.49 -18.96
N PRO A 287 17.52 -14.89 -19.47
CA PRO A 287 17.43 -13.69 -20.28
C PRO A 287 16.58 -13.89 -21.55
N LEU A 288 15.66 -12.95 -21.79
CA LEU A 288 14.95 -12.79 -23.06
C LEU A 288 15.64 -11.64 -23.82
N GLN A 289 16.19 -11.91 -25.01
CA GLN A 289 16.97 -10.88 -25.73
C GLN A 289 16.09 -9.96 -26.59
N ARG A 290 15.25 -10.53 -27.45
CA ARG A 290 14.32 -9.79 -28.32
C ARG A 290 13.15 -10.69 -28.68
N TRP A 291 11.97 -10.11 -28.83
CA TRP A 291 10.76 -10.80 -29.30
C TRP A 291 10.08 -10.02 -30.43
N TYR A 292 9.18 -10.69 -31.14
CA TYR A 292 8.44 -10.10 -32.26
C TYR A 292 6.95 -10.00 -31.96
N SER A 293 6.34 -8.88 -32.34
CA SER A 293 4.91 -8.69 -32.22
C SER A 293 4.16 -9.66 -33.14
N GLY A 294 3.05 -10.21 -32.65
CA GLY A 294 2.28 -11.26 -33.33
C GLY A 294 2.77 -12.69 -33.05
N VAL A 295 3.93 -12.88 -32.42
CA VAL A 295 4.45 -14.20 -32.02
C VAL A 295 4.14 -14.47 -30.54
N PRO A 296 3.57 -15.65 -30.17
CA PRO A 296 3.38 -16.03 -28.78
C PRO A 296 4.68 -15.90 -27.99
N LEU A 297 4.66 -15.34 -26.78
CA LEU A 297 5.87 -15.15 -25.98
C LEU A 297 6.12 -16.37 -25.10
N ALA A 298 7.30 -16.98 -25.20
CA ALA A 298 7.75 -18.00 -24.25
C ALA A 298 8.86 -17.44 -23.35
N CYS A 299 8.67 -17.50 -22.03
CA CYS A 299 9.71 -17.15 -21.07
C CYS A 299 10.16 -18.39 -20.29
N ARG A 300 11.48 -18.49 -20.07
CA ARG A 300 12.08 -19.58 -19.30
C ARG A 300 12.54 -19.10 -17.94
N PHE A 301 12.34 -19.91 -16.92
CA PHE A 301 12.78 -19.60 -15.56
C PHE A 301 13.09 -20.87 -14.77
N ARG A 302 13.72 -20.69 -13.62
CA ARG A 302 14.15 -21.76 -12.72
C ARG A 302 13.70 -21.43 -11.30
N TYR A 303 13.23 -22.45 -10.59
CA TYR A 303 12.95 -22.36 -9.17
C TYR A 303 14.21 -22.62 -8.34
N GLN A 304 14.33 -21.98 -7.18
CA GLN A 304 15.27 -22.43 -6.16
C GLN A 304 14.92 -23.86 -5.71
N LYS A 305 15.95 -24.63 -5.33
CA LYS A 305 15.78 -25.97 -4.75
C LYS A 305 14.74 -25.95 -3.62
N SER A 306 13.76 -26.85 -3.71
CA SER A 306 12.66 -27.02 -2.75
C SER A 306 11.63 -25.88 -2.70
N PHE A 307 11.58 -24.99 -3.69
CA PHE A 307 10.56 -23.94 -3.81
C PHE A 307 9.14 -24.49 -3.59
N TRP A 308 8.71 -25.47 -4.37
CA TRP A 308 7.35 -26.06 -4.27
C TRP A 308 7.05 -26.75 -2.94
N LYS A 309 8.08 -27.16 -2.19
CA LYS A 309 7.90 -27.77 -0.87
C LYS A 309 7.66 -26.74 0.23
N ARG A 310 8.13 -25.50 0.04
CA ARG A 310 8.21 -24.49 1.11
C ARG A 310 7.45 -23.19 0.81
N GLU A 311 7.44 -22.78 -0.45
CA GLU A 311 7.09 -21.42 -0.88
C GLU A 311 6.07 -21.41 -2.03
N GLY A 312 6.04 -22.47 -2.86
CA GLY A 312 5.19 -22.53 -4.05
C GLY A 312 3.72 -22.81 -3.74
N SER A 313 2.83 -22.24 -4.56
CA SER A 313 1.39 -22.44 -4.49
C SER A 313 0.80 -22.64 -5.88
N TYR A 314 -0.28 -23.42 -6.01
CA TYR A 314 -1.05 -23.48 -7.26
C TYR A 314 -1.70 -22.13 -7.62
N LYS A 315 -1.76 -21.21 -6.66
CA LYS A 315 -2.23 -19.83 -6.84
C LYS A 315 -1.13 -18.86 -7.28
N ASP A 316 0.12 -19.32 -7.33
CA ASP A 316 1.20 -18.52 -7.89
C ASP A 316 0.98 -18.33 -9.40
N TRP A 317 1.53 -17.26 -9.94
CA TRP A 317 1.39 -16.95 -11.35
C TRP A 317 2.61 -16.21 -11.88
N ILE A 318 2.81 -16.31 -13.19
CA ILE A 318 3.84 -15.56 -13.91
C ILE A 318 3.13 -14.50 -14.74
N GLY A 319 3.59 -13.26 -14.61
CA GLY A 319 3.02 -12.10 -15.26
C GLY A 319 4.01 -11.44 -16.22
N ILE A 320 3.47 -10.86 -17.28
CA ILE A 320 4.16 -9.90 -18.14
C ILE A 320 3.71 -8.50 -17.77
N TYR A 321 4.68 -7.61 -17.56
CA TYR A 321 4.50 -6.23 -17.19
C TYR A 321 5.17 -5.32 -18.22
N ALA A 322 4.71 -4.08 -18.34
CA ALA A 322 5.56 -3.02 -18.85
C ALA A 322 6.84 -2.91 -17.99
N ASP A 323 7.92 -2.41 -18.57
CA ASP A 323 9.24 -2.34 -17.92
C ASP A 323 9.23 -1.66 -16.55
N ASP A 324 8.37 -0.65 -16.38
CA ASP A 324 8.24 0.18 -15.18
C ASP A 324 7.45 -0.47 -14.04
N ILE A 325 6.73 -1.58 -14.29
CA ILE A 325 5.89 -2.32 -13.34
C ILE A 325 5.08 -1.38 -12.44
N THR A 326 3.92 -0.93 -12.90
CA THR A 326 3.13 0.05 -12.15
C THR A 326 2.30 -0.52 -10.99
N ASP A 327 1.89 -1.79 -11.08
CA ASP A 327 1.06 -2.48 -10.09
C ASP A 327 1.47 -3.96 -10.04
N ILE A 328 1.92 -4.44 -8.88
CA ILE A 328 2.47 -5.80 -8.79
C ILE A 328 1.40 -6.89 -8.88
N GLU A 329 0.13 -6.59 -8.59
CA GLU A 329 -0.96 -7.58 -8.57
C GLU A 329 -1.72 -7.62 -9.91
N ASN A 330 -1.44 -6.68 -10.82
CA ASN A 330 -2.17 -6.52 -12.09
C ASN A 330 -1.22 -6.50 -13.32
N PRO A 331 -0.68 -7.66 -13.72
CA PRO A 331 0.12 -7.76 -14.94
C PRO A 331 -0.73 -7.55 -16.20
N LEU A 332 -0.09 -7.17 -17.31
CA LEU A 332 -0.75 -7.05 -18.63
C LEU A 332 -1.26 -8.39 -19.13
N LYS A 333 -0.50 -9.45 -18.85
CA LYS A 333 -0.83 -10.84 -19.15
C LYS A 333 -0.32 -11.72 -18.04
N PHE A 334 -1.03 -12.79 -17.73
CA PHE A 334 -0.55 -13.77 -16.76
C PHE A 334 -0.97 -15.18 -17.14
N VAL A 335 -0.23 -16.15 -16.61
CA VAL A 335 -0.61 -17.55 -16.56
C VAL A 335 -0.39 -18.06 -15.14
N PHE A 336 -1.21 -19.01 -14.70
CA PHE A 336 -0.97 -19.67 -13.43
C PHE A 336 0.33 -20.48 -13.51
N ALA A 337 1.10 -20.50 -12.42
CA ALA A 337 2.33 -21.30 -12.38
C ALA A 337 2.05 -22.80 -12.59
N LEU A 338 0.84 -23.26 -12.27
CA LEU A 338 0.42 -24.65 -12.51
C LEU A 338 0.24 -24.99 -14.01
N THR A 339 0.03 -23.99 -14.88
CA THR A 339 -0.17 -24.21 -16.32
C THR A 339 1.12 -24.15 -17.12
N THR A 340 2.26 -23.95 -16.45
CA THR A 340 3.58 -24.02 -17.08
C THR A 340 4.05 -25.46 -17.22
N PHE A 341 5.02 -25.70 -18.09
CA PHE A 341 5.58 -27.03 -18.31
C PHE A 341 7.10 -27.04 -18.14
N ASP A 342 7.62 -28.19 -17.70
CA ASP A 342 9.04 -28.40 -17.48
C ASP A 342 9.77 -28.69 -18.81
N GLU A 343 10.98 -28.17 -18.94
CA GLU A 343 11.89 -28.39 -20.06
C GLU A 343 13.34 -28.50 -19.53
N VAL A 344 14.22 -29.17 -20.27
CA VAL A 344 15.66 -29.10 -20.02
C VAL A 344 16.28 -28.08 -20.97
N PHE A 345 16.83 -26.99 -20.42
CA PHE A 345 17.53 -25.97 -21.18
C PHE A 345 18.97 -25.82 -20.69
N ASP A 346 19.92 -25.97 -21.61
CA ASP A 346 21.37 -25.94 -21.34
C ASP A 346 21.77 -26.93 -20.23
N GLY A 347 21.31 -28.18 -20.39
CA GLY A 347 21.58 -29.29 -19.45
C GLY A 347 20.96 -29.14 -18.07
N SER A 348 20.14 -28.11 -17.83
CA SER A 348 19.54 -27.83 -16.52
C SER A 348 18.01 -27.80 -16.60
N PRO A 349 17.30 -28.31 -15.58
CA PRO A 349 15.85 -28.17 -15.49
C PRO A 349 15.42 -26.70 -15.51
N SER A 350 14.39 -26.41 -16.28
CA SER A 350 13.77 -25.10 -16.43
C SER A 350 12.28 -25.26 -16.65
N VAL A 351 11.56 -24.15 -16.51
CA VAL A 351 10.12 -24.10 -16.69
C VAL A 351 9.80 -23.05 -17.73
N VAL A 352 8.85 -23.36 -18.60
CA VAL A 352 8.40 -22.50 -19.68
C VAL A 352 7.00 -21.99 -19.38
N ALA A 353 6.82 -20.67 -19.47
CA ALA A 353 5.52 -20.03 -19.48
C ALA A 353 5.27 -19.37 -20.84
N GLU A 354 4.11 -19.69 -21.42
CA GLU A 354 3.70 -19.18 -22.72
C GLU A 354 2.56 -18.17 -22.58
N PHE A 355 2.69 -17.05 -23.30
CA PHE A 355 1.73 -15.96 -23.29
C PHE A 355 1.27 -15.67 -24.71
N SER A 356 0.06 -15.10 -24.82
CA SER A 356 -0.41 -14.58 -26.10
C SER A 356 0.51 -13.46 -26.63
N PRO A 357 0.52 -13.20 -27.95
CA PRO A 357 1.41 -12.23 -28.58
C PRO A 357 1.31 -10.82 -28.01
N LEU A 358 2.45 -10.15 -27.80
CA LEU A 358 2.51 -8.78 -27.29
C LEU A 358 2.54 -7.75 -28.43
N GLU A 359 2.07 -6.55 -28.11
CA GLU A 359 2.32 -5.37 -28.94
C GLU A 359 3.78 -4.92 -28.81
N THR A 360 4.19 -3.97 -29.65
CA THR A 360 5.55 -3.40 -29.60
C THR A 360 5.73 -2.61 -28.31
N GLY A 361 6.85 -2.84 -27.62
CA GLY A 361 7.13 -2.20 -26.33
C GLY A 361 8.32 -2.82 -25.60
N VAL A 362 8.56 -2.33 -24.37
CA VAL A 362 9.57 -2.86 -23.45
C VAL A 362 8.87 -3.47 -22.25
N TYR A 363 9.21 -4.71 -21.94
CA TYR A 363 8.49 -5.53 -20.96
C TYR A 363 9.45 -6.26 -20.02
N ARG A 364 8.87 -6.76 -18.93
CA ARG A 364 9.50 -7.72 -18.01
C ARG A 364 8.55 -8.87 -17.71
N ALA A 365 9.11 -10.05 -17.50
CA ALA A 365 8.41 -11.15 -16.85
C ALA A 365 8.71 -11.11 -15.35
N ALA A 366 7.69 -11.37 -14.53
CA ALA A 366 7.88 -11.50 -13.09
C ALA A 366 7.01 -12.63 -12.53
N TYR A 367 7.47 -13.24 -11.44
CA TYR A 367 6.78 -14.33 -10.77
C TYR A 367 6.18 -13.82 -9.46
N PHE A 368 4.87 -13.96 -9.30
CA PHE A 368 4.17 -13.61 -8.07
C PHE A 368 3.92 -14.85 -7.20
N SER A 369 4.34 -14.78 -5.94
CA SER A 369 4.07 -15.83 -4.96
C SER A 369 2.83 -15.47 -4.15
N TYR A 370 1.81 -16.32 -4.21
CA TYR A 370 0.57 -16.15 -3.44
C TYR A 370 0.84 -16.16 -1.93
N TYR A 371 1.70 -17.06 -1.46
CA TYR A 371 2.01 -17.17 -0.03
C TYR A 371 2.84 -16.00 0.49
N ARG A 372 3.63 -15.34 -0.36
CA ARG A 372 4.40 -14.15 0.02
C ARG A 372 3.68 -12.85 -0.30
N GLY A 373 2.63 -12.87 -1.12
CA GLY A 373 1.85 -11.70 -1.49
C GLY A 373 2.64 -10.66 -2.30
N CYS A 374 3.76 -11.06 -2.94
CA CYS A 374 4.64 -10.17 -3.68
C CYS A 374 5.36 -10.89 -4.84
N LEU A 375 6.05 -10.10 -5.65
CA LEU A 375 6.94 -10.60 -6.70
C LEU A 375 8.22 -11.17 -6.10
N VAL A 376 8.63 -12.35 -6.56
CA VAL A 376 9.78 -13.11 -6.04
C VAL A 376 10.79 -13.52 -7.12
N GLY A 377 10.58 -13.05 -8.35
CA GLY A 377 11.49 -13.24 -9.47
C GLY A 377 11.19 -12.21 -10.55
N PHE A 378 12.24 -11.70 -11.19
CA PHE A 378 12.16 -10.68 -12.24
C PHE A 378 13.10 -11.05 -13.38
N SER A 379 12.65 -10.89 -14.63
CA SER A 379 13.54 -10.93 -15.79
C SER A 379 14.28 -9.60 -15.96
N PRO A 380 15.42 -9.60 -16.66
CA PRO A 380 15.89 -8.40 -17.34
C PRO A 380 14.80 -7.85 -18.27
N PRO A 381 14.82 -6.54 -18.58
CA PRO A 381 13.89 -5.98 -19.57
C PRO A 381 14.18 -6.58 -20.94
N PHE A 382 13.12 -6.80 -21.71
CA PHE A 382 13.21 -7.28 -23.09
C PHE A 382 12.32 -6.45 -24.02
N THR A 383 12.71 -6.37 -25.28
CA THR A 383 12.00 -5.56 -26.29
C THR A 383 11.18 -6.44 -27.22
N VAL A 384 9.92 -6.07 -27.43
CA VAL A 384 9.07 -6.61 -28.50
C VAL A 384 9.06 -5.61 -29.65
N THR A 385 9.40 -6.08 -30.85
CA THR A 385 9.50 -5.24 -32.06
C THR A 385 8.59 -5.76 -33.18
N PRO A 386 8.22 -4.94 -34.19
CA PRO A 386 7.45 -5.42 -35.34
C PRO A 386 8.21 -6.51 -36.10
N ALA A 387 7.50 -7.59 -36.51
CA ALA A 387 8.09 -8.68 -37.28
C ALA A 387 8.63 -8.25 -38.67
N ALA A 388 8.06 -7.18 -39.25
CA ALA A 388 8.37 -6.71 -40.60
C ALA A 388 9.77 -6.05 -40.76
N ASN A 389 10.48 -5.79 -39.67
CA ASN A 389 11.77 -5.09 -39.70
C ASN A 389 13.00 -6.02 -39.73
N ASP A 390 12.83 -7.34 -39.82
CA ASP A 390 13.95 -8.29 -39.89
C ASP A 390 13.64 -9.43 -40.90
N PRO A 391 14.33 -9.49 -42.06
CA PRO A 391 14.10 -10.51 -43.09
C PRO A 391 14.30 -11.95 -42.63
N SER A 392 15.02 -12.20 -41.53
CA SER A 392 15.22 -13.57 -41.00
C SER A 392 14.02 -14.10 -40.20
N VAL A 393 12.99 -13.28 -39.97
CA VAL A 393 11.85 -13.62 -39.12
C VAL A 393 10.87 -14.57 -39.80
N TYR A 394 10.69 -14.46 -41.12
CA TYR A 394 9.76 -15.32 -41.87
C TYR A 394 10.11 -16.81 -41.75
N ASP A 395 11.40 -17.16 -41.85
CA ASP A 395 11.87 -18.54 -41.73
C ASP A 395 11.84 -19.04 -40.28
N SER A 396 12.08 -18.16 -39.30
CA SER A 396 12.08 -18.54 -37.87
C SER A 396 10.68 -18.72 -37.28
N VAL A 397 9.70 -17.94 -37.72
CA VAL A 397 8.28 -18.05 -37.28
C VAL A 397 7.63 -19.30 -37.86
N VAL A 398 7.98 -19.68 -39.10
CA VAL A 398 7.55 -20.95 -39.71
C VAL A 398 8.23 -22.13 -39.01
N ALA A 399 9.56 -22.09 -38.81
CA ALA A 399 10.29 -23.17 -38.12
C ALA A 399 9.83 -23.39 -36.66
N ALA A 400 9.53 -22.32 -35.91
CA ALA A 400 9.02 -22.43 -34.54
C ALA A 400 7.58 -22.98 -34.48
N SER A 401 6.79 -22.81 -35.54
CA SER A 401 5.45 -23.40 -35.66
C SER A 401 5.46 -24.86 -36.15
N GLU A 402 6.55 -25.29 -36.81
CA GLU A 402 6.71 -26.64 -37.36
C GLU A 402 7.49 -27.60 -36.44
N SER A 403 8.08 -27.11 -35.34
CA SER A 403 8.78 -27.92 -34.34
C SER A 403 7.91 -28.30 -33.12
N PHE A 404 6.59 -28.24 -33.24
CA PHE A 404 5.62 -28.69 -32.23
C PHE A 404 5.33 -30.19 -32.31
#